data_AF-A0A8B8UW09-F1
#
_entry.id   AF-A0A8B8UW09-F1
#
_cell.length_a   1.000
_cell.length_b   1.000
_cell.length_c   1.000
_cell.angle_alpha   90.00
_cell.angle_beta   90.00
_cell.angle_gamma   90.00
#
_symmetry.space_group_name_H-M   'P 1'
#
loop_
_entity.id
_entity.type
_entity.pdbx_description
1 polymer ?
#
loop_
_entity_poly.entity_id
_entity_poly.type
_entity_poly.pdbx_seq_one_letter_code
_entity_poly.pdbx_strand_id
1 'polypeptide(L)'
;MDVVPSPSAQERVSKKNKNIPLPEGIHLLSSKEIIDLIQTHRHQLELYVTKFNPLTEFAEKINAFRDQFKQLEESFKDLHGQRDKVQVLLENCRILESKYVASWQDYHSEFSEKYGDIALRKKLEQNTKKLDEESSKLETTTRTIASADELDQFIKNYMDIRTQYHLRREKLATWEKQGNLKY
;
A
#
# COMPACT_ATOMS: atom_id res chain seq x y z
N MET A 1 -18.04 -38.10 -18.69
CA MET A 1 -17.18 -38.99 -17.90
C MET A 1 -17.51 -38.74 -16.46
N ASP A 2 -18.46 -39.49 -15.92
CA ASP A 2 -18.78 -39.45 -14.49
C ASP A 2 -17.71 -40.23 -13.73
N VAL A 3 -17.20 -39.61 -12.67
CA VAL A 3 -16.25 -40.22 -11.73
C VAL A 3 -16.88 -41.50 -11.20
N VAL A 4 -16.20 -42.65 -11.40
CA VAL A 4 -16.55 -44.04 -11.05
C VAL A 4 -17.98 -44.22 -10.50
N PRO A 5 -18.92 -44.77 -11.30
CA PRO A 5 -20.29 -44.97 -10.83
C PRO A 5 -20.32 -45.90 -9.63
N SER A 6 -20.95 -45.44 -8.55
CA SER A 6 -21.23 -46.28 -7.38
C SER A 6 -22.09 -47.47 -7.81
N PRO A 7 -21.84 -48.70 -7.32
CA PRO A 7 -22.70 -49.85 -7.60
C PRO A 7 -24.15 -49.52 -7.22
N SER A 8 -25.08 -50.11 -7.97
CA SER A 8 -26.53 -49.93 -7.85
C SER A 8 -26.99 -49.96 -6.40
N ALA A 9 -27.86 -49.02 -6.03
CA ALA A 9 -28.33 -48.74 -4.67
C ALA A 9 -29.18 -49.85 -4.01
N GLN A 10 -28.91 -51.13 -4.29
CA GLN A 10 -29.55 -52.27 -3.65
C GLN A 10 -29.04 -52.50 -2.22
N GLU A 11 -27.86 -51.99 -1.85
CA GLU A 11 -27.27 -52.19 -0.50
C GLU A 11 -27.53 -51.05 0.48
N ARG A 12 -28.11 -49.93 0.04
CA ARG A 12 -28.43 -48.82 0.94
C ARG A 12 -29.92 -48.53 0.85
N VAL A 13 -30.58 -48.84 1.95
CA VAL A 13 -31.98 -48.61 2.28
C VAL A 13 -32.92 -49.76 1.92
N SER A 14 -33.25 -50.55 2.94
CA SER A 14 -34.51 -51.30 3.11
C SER A 14 -35.71 -50.33 3.10
N LYS A 15 -35.90 -49.60 2.00
CA LYS A 15 -37.09 -48.82 1.72
C LYS A 15 -38.10 -49.82 1.19
N LYS A 16 -39.08 -50.15 2.03
CA LYS A 16 -40.31 -50.87 1.66
C LYS A 16 -40.68 -50.55 0.21
N ASN A 17 -40.94 -51.57 -0.61
CA ASN A 17 -41.56 -51.42 -1.92
C ASN A 17 -42.91 -50.72 -1.73
N LYS A 18 -42.90 -49.39 -1.72
CA LYS A 18 -44.09 -48.57 -1.53
C LYS A 18 -44.76 -48.47 -2.88
N ASN A 19 -45.95 -49.02 -3.00
CA ASN A 19 -46.78 -48.82 -4.19
C ASN A 19 -47.10 -47.34 -4.34
N ILE A 20 -46.87 -46.79 -5.54
CA ILE A 20 -47.23 -45.41 -5.87
C ILE A 20 -48.71 -45.36 -6.20
N PRO A 21 -49.46 -44.38 -5.68
CA PRO A 21 -50.86 -44.17 -6.02
C PRO A 21 -51.05 -44.03 -7.53
N LEU A 22 -51.89 -44.90 -8.08
CA LEU A 22 -52.29 -44.89 -9.47
C LEU A 22 -53.24 -43.71 -9.77
N PRO A 23 -53.20 -43.15 -11.00
CA PRO A 23 -54.17 -42.14 -11.43
C PRO A 23 -55.64 -42.54 -11.18
N GLU A 24 -56.45 -41.57 -10.77
CA GLU A 24 -57.89 -41.76 -10.59
C GLU A 24 -58.54 -42.14 -11.92
N GLY A 25 -59.32 -43.23 -11.93
CA GLY A 25 -60.04 -43.70 -13.12
C GLY A 25 -59.41 -44.86 -13.90
N ILE A 26 -58.28 -45.44 -13.45
CA ILE A 26 -57.68 -46.63 -14.10
C ILE A 26 -58.63 -47.84 -14.16
N HIS A 27 -59.58 -47.93 -13.22
CA HIS A 27 -60.60 -48.97 -13.23
C HIS A 27 -61.66 -48.81 -14.34
N LEU A 28 -61.72 -47.65 -15.00
CA LEU A 28 -62.60 -47.41 -16.15
C LEU A 28 -61.93 -47.72 -17.49
N LEU A 29 -60.61 -47.95 -17.52
CA LEU A 29 -59.89 -48.23 -18.75
C LEU A 29 -59.93 -49.72 -19.09
N SER A 30 -60.16 -50.01 -20.37
CA SER A 30 -60.04 -51.35 -20.94
C SER A 30 -58.57 -51.80 -20.93
N SER A 31 -58.32 -53.11 -20.86
CA SER A 31 -56.97 -53.68 -20.87
C SER A 31 -56.13 -53.25 -22.07
N LYS A 32 -56.76 -52.96 -23.22
CA LYS A 32 -56.09 -52.40 -24.40
C LYS A 32 -55.56 -50.98 -24.19
N GLU A 33 -56.30 -50.14 -23.49
CA GLU A 33 -55.94 -48.74 -23.21
C GLU A 33 -54.84 -48.67 -22.15
N ILE A 34 -54.81 -49.62 -21.20
CA ILE A 34 -53.72 -49.76 -20.23
C ILE A 34 -52.41 -50.17 -20.94
N ILE A 35 -52.48 -51.12 -21.88
CA ILE A 35 -51.31 -51.54 -22.65
C ILE A 35 -50.79 -50.39 -23.51
N ASP A 36 -51.68 -49.64 -24.15
CA ASP A 36 -51.32 -48.47 -24.94
C ASP A 36 -50.72 -47.34 -24.08
N LEU A 37 -51.24 -47.11 -22.87
CA LEU A 37 -50.67 -46.16 -21.92
C LEU A 37 -49.23 -46.54 -21.51
N ILE A 38 -48.97 -47.83 -21.33
CA ILE A 38 -47.64 -48.34 -20.93
C ILE A 38 -46.65 -48.33 -22.11
N GLN A 39 -47.09 -48.71 -23.30
CA GLN A 39 -46.21 -48.86 -24.47
C GLN A 39 -46.02 -47.56 -25.24
N THR A 40 -47.08 -46.77 -25.42
CA THR A 40 -47.09 -45.58 -26.27
C THR A 40 -46.92 -44.30 -25.45
N HIS A 41 -47.48 -44.24 -24.25
CA HIS A 41 -47.52 -43.02 -23.42
C HIS A 41 -46.66 -43.09 -22.15
N ARG A 42 -45.56 -43.84 -22.20
CA ARG A 42 -44.58 -43.95 -21.11
C ARG A 42 -44.10 -42.60 -20.55
N HIS A 43 -43.91 -41.60 -21.41
CA HIS A 43 -43.50 -40.25 -20.99
C HIS A 43 -44.53 -39.58 -20.03
N GLN A 44 -45.83 -39.86 -20.19
CA GLN A 44 -46.86 -39.30 -19.31
C GLN A 44 -46.82 -39.97 -17.93
N LEU A 45 -46.48 -41.25 -17.88
CA LEU A 45 -46.23 -41.96 -16.63
C LEU A 45 -44.98 -41.41 -15.93
N GLU A 46 -43.92 -41.10 -16.66
CA GLU A 46 -42.70 -40.47 -16.12
C GLU A 46 -43.01 -39.09 -15.51
N LEU A 47 -43.79 -38.25 -16.21
CA LEU A 47 -44.27 -36.97 -15.68
C LEU A 47 -45.16 -37.16 -14.45
N TYR A 48 -46.07 -38.14 -14.45
CA TYR A 48 -46.94 -38.43 -13.32
C TYR A 48 -46.15 -38.86 -12.07
N VAL A 49 -45.09 -39.65 -12.25
CA VAL A 49 -44.22 -40.09 -11.16
C VAL A 49 -43.50 -38.92 -10.48
N THR A 50 -43.21 -37.82 -11.21
CA THR A 50 -42.60 -36.62 -10.60
C THR A 50 -43.46 -35.98 -9.51
N LYS A 51 -44.79 -36.16 -9.55
CA LYS A 51 -45.72 -35.67 -8.52
C LYS A 51 -45.44 -36.27 -7.14
N PHE A 52 -44.88 -37.48 -7.08
CA PHE A 52 -44.56 -38.19 -5.83
C PHE A 52 -43.14 -37.93 -5.34
N ASN A 53 -42.34 -37.18 -6.11
CA ASN A 53 -41.04 -36.68 -5.68
C ASN A 53 -41.03 -35.15 -5.79
N PRO A 54 -41.83 -34.43 -4.97
CA PRO A 54 -41.89 -32.99 -5.03
C PRO A 54 -40.53 -32.40 -4.68
N LEU A 55 -39.90 -31.74 -5.65
CA LEU A 55 -38.67 -31.00 -5.44
C LEU A 55 -38.90 -29.61 -4.85
N THR A 56 -40.12 -29.32 -4.37
CA THR A 56 -40.54 -28.00 -3.89
C THR A 56 -39.67 -27.51 -2.74
N GLU A 57 -39.47 -28.31 -1.69
CA GLU A 57 -38.60 -27.93 -0.55
C GLU A 57 -37.14 -27.74 -0.97
N PHE A 58 -36.67 -28.53 -1.95
CA PHE A 58 -35.32 -28.39 -2.48
C PHE A 58 -35.17 -27.11 -3.33
N ALA A 59 -36.17 -26.80 -4.15
CA ALA A 59 -36.25 -25.58 -4.93
C ALA A 59 -36.37 -24.34 -4.04
N GLU A 60 -37.12 -24.41 -2.93
CA GLU A 60 -37.19 -23.35 -1.91
C GLU A 60 -35.82 -23.08 -1.28
N LYS A 61 -35.07 -24.13 -0.91
CA LYS A 61 -33.70 -23.98 -0.40
C LYS A 61 -32.76 -23.37 -1.45
N ILE A 62 -32.86 -23.80 -2.72
CA ILE A 62 -32.08 -23.21 -3.81
C ILE A 62 -32.43 -21.73 -4.01
N ASN A 63 -33.72 -21.39 -3.98
CA ASN A 63 -34.15 -19.99 -4.10
C ASN A 63 -33.63 -19.14 -2.93
N ALA A 64 -33.68 -19.65 -1.70
CA ALA A 64 -33.10 -18.97 -0.54
C ALA A 64 -31.59 -18.76 -0.69
N PHE A 65 -30.84 -19.77 -1.18
CA PHE A 65 -29.42 -19.59 -1.46
C PHE A 65 -29.17 -18.56 -2.57
N ARG A 66 -29.96 -18.58 -3.64
CA ARG A 66 -29.86 -17.58 -4.71
C ARG A 66 -30.06 -16.17 -4.17
N ASP A 67 -31.04 -15.98 -3.28
CA ASP A 67 -31.33 -14.68 -2.69
C ASP A 67 -30.21 -14.23 -1.74
N GLN A 68 -29.60 -15.15 -0.98
CA GLN A 68 -28.39 -14.88 -0.20
C GLN A 68 -27.19 -14.48 -1.07
N PHE A 69 -26.97 -15.17 -2.19
CA PHE A 69 -25.91 -14.80 -3.13
C PHE A 69 -26.14 -13.42 -3.73
N LYS A 70 -27.39 -13.08 -4.05
CA LYS A 70 -27.73 -11.75 -4.55
C LYS A 70 -27.49 -10.65 -3.51
N GLN A 71 -27.85 -10.88 -2.25
CA GLN A 71 -27.51 -9.96 -1.15
C GLN A 71 -25.99 -9.82 -0.98
N LEU A 72 -25.26 -10.92 -1.13
CA LEU A 72 -23.80 -10.89 -1.05
C LEU A 72 -23.21 -10.05 -2.19
N GLU A 73 -23.69 -10.20 -3.42
CA GLU A 73 -23.28 -9.37 -4.57
C GLU A 73 -23.55 -7.88 -4.32
N GLU A 74 -24.72 -7.53 -3.78
CA GLU A 74 -25.07 -6.15 -3.41
C GLU A 74 -24.11 -5.62 -2.32
N SER A 75 -23.81 -6.42 -1.30
CA SER A 75 -22.86 -6.03 -0.24
C SER A 75 -21.45 -5.78 -0.77
N PHE A 76 -21.00 -6.59 -1.74
CA PHE A 76 -19.70 -6.38 -2.39
C PHE A 76 -19.68 -5.13 -3.25
N LYS A 77 -20.79 -4.80 -3.91
CA LYS A 77 -20.92 -3.57 -4.68
C LYS A 77 -20.82 -2.34 -3.79
N ASP A 78 -21.48 -2.36 -2.63
CA ASP A 78 -21.39 -1.28 -1.65
C ASP A 78 -19.99 -1.18 -1.04
N LEU A 79 -19.38 -2.32 -0.70
CA LEU A 79 -18.01 -2.38 -0.18
C LEU A 79 -17.00 -1.84 -1.21
N HIS A 80 -17.19 -2.13 -2.49
CA HIS A 80 -16.39 -1.58 -3.57
C HIS A 80 -16.53 -0.06 -3.64
N GLY A 81 -17.75 0.47 -3.54
CA GLY A 81 -17.98 1.91 -3.49
C GLY A 81 -17.32 2.60 -2.28
N GLN A 82 -17.30 1.94 -1.12
CA GLN A 82 -16.56 2.42 0.06
C GLN A 82 -15.05 2.37 -0.17
N ARG A 83 -14.53 1.28 -0.73
CA ARG A 83 -13.12 1.13 -1.08
C ARG A 83 -12.65 2.26 -2.01
N ASP A 84 -13.43 2.58 -3.03
CA ASP A 84 -13.09 3.63 -3.98
C ASP A 84 -12.99 5.01 -3.30
N LYS A 85 -13.90 5.32 -2.36
CA LYS A 85 -13.82 6.54 -1.55
C LYS A 85 -12.56 6.58 -0.68
N VAL A 86 -12.23 5.47 -0.02
CA VAL A 86 -11.02 5.35 0.80
C VAL A 86 -9.77 5.49 -0.05
N GLN A 87 -9.77 4.94 -1.27
CA GLN A 87 -8.65 5.05 -2.20
C GLN A 87 -8.39 6.50 -2.61
N VAL A 88 -9.45 7.29 -2.85
CA VAL A 88 -9.31 8.74 -3.11
C VAL A 88 -8.75 9.48 -1.90
N LEU A 89 -9.22 9.16 -0.69
CA LEU A 89 -8.68 9.75 0.54
C LEU A 89 -7.20 9.41 0.74
N LEU A 90 -6.82 8.16 0.50
CA LEU A 90 -5.43 7.71 0.58
C LEU A 90 -4.53 8.47 -0.40
N GLU A 91 -5.00 8.69 -1.62
CA GLU A 91 -4.25 9.44 -2.62
C GLU A 91 -4.05 10.91 -2.19
N ASN A 92 -5.07 11.53 -1.62
CA ASN A 92 -4.94 12.87 -1.03
C ASN A 92 -3.93 12.90 0.13
N CYS A 93 -3.94 11.87 1.00
CA CYS A 93 -2.95 11.75 2.08
C CYS A 93 -1.53 11.64 1.53
N ARG A 94 -1.29 10.88 0.45
CA ARG A 94 0.03 10.78 -0.20
C ARG A 94 0.49 12.11 -0.79
N ILE A 95 -0.42 12.86 -1.42
CA ILE A 95 -0.12 14.19 -1.93
C ILE A 95 0.26 15.13 -0.76
N LEU A 96 -0.46 15.04 0.36
CA LEU A 96 -0.18 15.86 1.54
C LEU A 96 1.16 15.48 2.19
N GLU A 97 1.47 14.19 2.27
CA GLU A 97 2.77 13.68 2.72
C GLU A 97 3.90 14.22 1.86
N SER A 98 3.74 14.21 0.53
CA SER A 98 4.73 14.80 -0.38
C SER A 98 4.95 16.29 -0.12
N LYS A 99 3.89 17.06 0.13
CA LYS A 99 4.01 18.49 0.51
C LYS A 99 4.71 18.69 1.85
N TYR A 100 4.41 17.84 2.83
CA TYR A 100 5.07 17.86 4.12
C TYR A 100 6.57 17.57 3.98
N VAL A 101 6.93 16.54 3.22
CA VAL A 101 8.33 16.17 2.97
C VAL A 101 9.07 17.31 2.28
N ALA A 102 8.47 17.96 1.28
CA ALA A 102 9.09 19.12 0.62
C ALA A 102 9.39 20.24 1.64
N SER A 103 8.40 20.63 2.45
CA SER A 103 8.62 21.66 3.49
C SER A 103 9.66 21.26 4.53
N TRP A 104 9.68 19.98 4.92
CA TRP A 104 10.67 19.46 5.85
C TRP A 104 12.08 19.46 5.24
N GLN A 105 12.20 19.10 3.97
CA GLN A 105 13.47 19.12 3.23
C GLN A 105 14.02 20.54 3.12
N ASP A 106 13.18 21.53 2.81
CA ASP A 106 13.59 22.93 2.75
C ASP A 106 14.13 23.40 4.12
N TYR A 107 13.37 23.15 5.18
CA TYR A 107 13.79 23.48 6.55
C TYR A 107 15.09 22.77 6.94
N HIS A 108 15.19 21.47 6.66
CA HIS A 108 16.36 20.68 6.98
C HIS A 108 17.60 21.12 6.18
N SER A 109 17.40 21.57 4.93
CA SER A 109 18.48 22.10 4.09
C SER A 109 19.01 23.40 4.67
N GLU A 110 18.14 24.33 5.09
CA GLU A 110 18.59 25.56 5.76
C GLU A 110 19.38 25.27 7.04
N PHE A 111 18.89 24.35 7.87
CA PHE A 111 19.62 23.95 9.07
C PHE A 111 20.95 23.30 8.71
N SER A 112 20.95 22.26 7.89
CA SER A 112 22.16 21.48 7.56
C SER A 112 23.24 22.29 6.82
N GLU A 113 22.86 23.29 6.02
CA GLU A 113 23.82 24.09 5.24
C GLU A 113 24.30 25.36 5.95
N LYS A 114 23.47 25.99 6.79
CA LYS A 114 23.78 27.32 7.35
C LYS A 114 23.87 27.37 8.87
N TYR A 115 22.99 26.66 9.58
CA TYR A 115 22.81 26.85 11.03
C TYR A 115 23.26 25.65 11.88
N GLY A 116 23.40 24.49 11.24
CA GLY A 116 23.81 23.26 11.87
C GLY A 116 25.27 23.34 12.30
N ASP A 117 25.59 22.64 13.39
CA ASP A 117 26.93 22.67 14.01
C ASP A 117 28.02 22.39 12.96
N ILE A 118 27.77 21.36 12.16
CA ILE A 118 28.68 20.87 11.13
C ILE A 118 28.88 21.95 10.04
N ALA A 119 27.81 22.62 9.61
CA ALA A 119 27.88 23.69 8.62
C ALA A 119 28.64 24.91 9.14
N LEU A 120 28.34 25.35 10.36
CA LEU A 120 29.00 26.49 10.99
C LEU A 120 30.49 26.21 11.21
N ARG A 121 30.82 25.02 11.71
CA ARG A 121 32.21 24.57 11.88
C ARG A 121 32.94 24.51 10.54
N LYS A 122 32.35 23.86 9.53
CA LYS A 122 32.95 23.78 8.19
C LYS A 122 33.16 25.16 7.56
N LYS A 123 32.21 26.08 7.75
CA LYS A 123 32.34 27.48 7.30
C LYS A 123 33.48 28.20 8.01
N LEU A 124 33.63 28.00 9.33
CA LEU A 124 34.72 28.57 10.10
C LEU A 124 36.09 27.98 9.70
N GLU A 125 36.17 26.68 9.46
CA GLU A 125 37.37 26.01 8.94
C GLU A 125 37.77 26.56 7.56
N GLN A 126 36.81 26.69 6.63
CA GLN A 126 37.06 27.29 5.31
C GLN A 126 37.55 28.74 5.42
N ASN A 127 36.93 29.54 6.28
CA ASN A 127 37.37 30.92 6.52
C ASN A 127 38.76 30.99 7.15
N THR A 128 39.15 30.01 7.96
CA THR A 128 40.48 29.93 8.57
C THR A 128 41.53 29.59 7.51
N LYS A 129 41.24 28.63 6.61
CA LYS A 129 42.11 28.31 5.47
C LYS A 129 42.29 29.50 4.53
N LYS A 130 41.21 30.24 4.23
CA LYS A 130 41.28 31.46 3.41
C LYS A 130 42.20 32.52 4.01
N LEU A 131 42.15 32.76 5.33
CA LEU A 131 43.05 33.71 5.97
C LEU A 131 44.52 33.29 5.89
N ASP A 132 44.81 31.98 5.96
CA ASP A 132 46.17 31.45 5.83
C ASP A 132 46.70 31.64 4.41
N GLU A 133 45.86 31.38 3.41
CA GLU A 133 46.13 31.62 2.00
C GLU A 133 46.30 33.12 1.71
N GLU A 134 45.45 33.98 2.27
CA GLU A 134 45.54 35.45 2.15
C GLU A 134 46.82 35.98 2.78
N SER A 135 47.21 35.49 3.96
CA SER A 135 48.48 35.84 4.60
C SER A 135 49.68 35.45 3.72
N SER A 136 49.66 34.24 3.18
CA SER A 136 50.72 33.72 2.31
C SER A 136 50.79 34.48 0.98
N LYS A 137 49.63 34.88 0.45
CA LYS A 137 49.51 35.69 -0.78
C LYS A 137 50.00 37.11 -0.55
N LEU A 138 49.69 37.72 0.59
CA LEU A 138 50.16 39.06 0.96
C LEU A 138 51.69 39.09 1.04
N GLU A 139 52.29 38.06 1.65
CA GLU A 139 53.75 37.88 1.71
C GLU A 139 54.37 37.71 0.31
N THR A 140 53.75 36.90 -0.54
CA THR A 140 54.26 36.63 -1.90
C THR A 140 54.11 37.83 -2.86
N THR A 141 53.07 38.64 -2.65
CA THR A 141 52.73 39.80 -3.49
C THR A 141 53.57 41.01 -3.12
N THR A 142 53.94 41.16 -1.84
CA THR A 142 54.76 42.26 -1.33
C THR A 142 56.25 41.93 -1.49
N ARG A 143 56.72 41.82 -2.73
CA ARG A 143 58.13 41.48 -3.05
C ARG A 143 59.09 42.64 -2.88
N THR A 144 58.60 43.87 -2.98
CA THR A 144 59.39 45.09 -2.91
C THR A 144 58.57 46.12 -2.16
N ILE A 145 59.15 46.69 -1.11
CA ILE A 145 58.55 47.75 -0.31
C ILE A 145 59.37 49.00 -0.58
N ALA A 146 58.76 50.01 -1.21
CA ALA A 146 59.46 51.18 -1.71
C ALA A 146 59.48 52.33 -0.69
N SER A 147 58.56 52.31 0.29
CA SER A 147 58.43 53.35 1.31
C SER A 147 58.27 52.77 2.72
N ALA A 148 58.66 53.54 3.73
CA ALA A 148 58.45 53.17 5.13
C ALA A 148 56.96 53.11 5.51
N ASP A 149 56.12 53.91 4.85
CA ASP A 149 54.66 53.87 5.04
C ASP A 149 54.05 52.58 4.48
N GLU A 150 54.51 52.10 3.32
CA GLU A 150 54.14 50.79 2.77
C GLU A 150 54.57 49.63 3.69
N LEU A 151 55.73 49.75 4.35
CA LEU A 151 56.20 48.76 5.31
C LEU A 151 55.26 48.68 6.53
N ASP A 152 54.91 49.83 7.10
CA ASP A 152 54.00 49.89 8.24
C ASP A 152 52.60 49.40 7.89
N GLN A 153 52.10 49.69 6.69
CA GLN A 153 50.82 49.17 6.20
C GLN A 153 50.88 47.66 5.99
N PHE A 154 51.96 47.13 5.40
CA PHE A 154 52.17 45.70 5.25
C PHE A 154 52.18 44.99 6.61
N ILE A 155 52.96 45.50 7.57
CA ILE A 155 53.06 44.91 8.91
C ILE A 155 51.69 44.93 9.59
N LYS A 156 50.95 46.05 9.56
CA LYS A 156 49.61 46.14 10.15
C LYS A 156 48.65 45.13 9.55
N ASN A 157 48.61 45.03 8.22
CA ASN A 157 47.70 44.12 7.52
C ASN A 157 48.07 42.65 7.73
N TYR A 158 49.36 42.31 7.68
CA TYR A 158 49.83 40.95 7.92
C TYR A 158 49.56 40.51 9.36
N MET A 159 49.84 41.39 10.33
CA MET A 159 49.58 41.12 11.74
C MET A 159 48.08 40.98 12.04
N ASP A 160 47.23 41.79 11.43
CA ASP A 160 45.77 41.64 11.59
C ASP A 160 45.28 40.29 11.04
N ILE A 161 45.67 39.94 9.80
CA ILE A 161 45.29 38.66 9.17
C ILE A 161 45.77 37.47 10.02
N ARG A 162 47.02 37.49 10.50
CA ARG A 162 47.57 36.42 11.35
C ARG A 162 46.86 36.33 12.70
N THR A 163 46.53 37.47 13.30
CA THR A 163 45.78 37.51 14.56
C THR A 163 44.39 36.89 14.37
N GLN A 164 43.68 37.26 13.29
CA GLN A 164 42.37 36.70 12.96
C GLN A 164 42.45 35.19 12.66
N TYR A 165 43.51 34.75 11.98
CA TYR A 165 43.74 33.33 11.69
C TYR A 165 43.91 32.52 12.99
N HIS A 166 44.83 32.93 13.86
CA HIS A 166 45.11 32.21 15.10
C HIS A 166 43.91 32.24 16.05
N LEU A 167 43.22 33.38 16.16
CA LEU A 167 41.98 33.49 16.92
C LEU A 167 40.92 32.47 16.47
N ARG A 168 40.70 32.33 15.15
CA ARG A 168 39.72 31.38 14.61
C ARG A 168 40.18 29.94 14.79
N ARG A 169 41.48 29.66 14.67
CA ARG A 169 42.08 28.34 14.91
C ARG A 169 41.92 27.89 16.37
N GLU A 170 42.12 28.78 17.33
CA GLU A 170 41.91 28.49 18.75
C GLU A 170 40.42 28.27 19.07
N LYS A 171 39.54 29.08 18.48
CA LYS A 171 38.09 28.89 18.59
C LYS A 171 37.66 27.53 18.03
N LEU A 172 38.17 27.13 16.87
CA LEU A 172 37.94 25.80 16.31
C LEU A 172 38.42 24.71 17.27
N ALA A 173 39.68 24.76 17.71
CA ALA A 173 40.24 23.75 18.61
C ALA A 173 39.44 23.62 19.93
N THR A 174 38.84 24.70 20.40
CA THR A 174 37.95 24.70 21.57
C THR A 174 36.59 24.07 21.23
N TRP A 175 36.01 24.45 20.10
CA TRP A 175 34.75 23.88 19.59
C TRP A 175 34.86 22.37 19.38
N GLU A 176 35.99 21.87 18.87
CA GLU A 176 36.22 20.42 18.67
C GLU A 176 36.19 19.62 19.97
N LYS A 177 36.63 20.22 21.08
CA LYS A 177 36.72 19.55 22.39
C LYS A 177 35.46 19.67 23.22
N GLN A 178 34.70 20.76 23.05
CA GLN A 178 33.53 21.08 23.88
C GLN A 178 32.20 20.78 23.17
N GLY A 179 32.19 20.66 21.84
CA GLY A 179 30.95 20.79 21.08
C GLY A 179 30.38 22.21 21.18
N ASN A 180 29.07 22.38 21.06
CA ASN A 180 28.39 23.65 21.32
C ASN A 180 27.93 23.75 22.79
N LEU A 181 28.29 24.84 23.47
CA LEU A 181 28.05 25.03 24.91
C LEU A 181 26.58 25.31 25.30
N LYS A 182 25.68 25.50 24.33
CA LYS A 182 24.20 25.47 24.43
C LYS A 182 23.63 25.75 23.03
N TYR A 183 22.60 25.01 22.63
CA TYR A 183 21.79 25.26 21.44
C TYR A 183 20.54 26.06 21.80
#